data_AF-A0A7W1H7Q1-F1
#
_entry.id   AF-A0A7W1H7Q1-F1
#
_cell.length_a   1.000
_cell.length_b   1.000
_cell.length_c   1.000
_cell.angle_alpha   90.00
_cell.angle_beta   90.00
_cell.angle_gamma   90.00
#
_symmetry.space_group_name_H-M   'P 1'
#
loop_
_entity.id
_entity.type
_entity.pdbx_description
1 polymer ?
#
loop_
_entity_poly.entity_id
_entity_poly.type
_entity_poly.pdbx_seq_one_letter_code
_entity_poly.pdbx_strand_id
1 'polypeptide(L)'
;MSLKNYFATTRSSARLTSGSFELREGVRRIRMIPRLGFIVAAFASLVGSATGALDTYINFQPGTATVPAGYIKDAGLGFSATRGFGWVREDSLANATATPLDVSKNARNRARAGIDPRLNTLIHMQLPSTSTGVYTPAAWEYTVPNGIYTVTVSVGDAPPYDSLHTTSVEGQLLIDRFQGTATKEFLQVTAEVTVEDGKLTVDAIGGT
;
A
#
# COMPACT_ATOMS: atom_id res chain seq x y z
N MET A 1 30.66 -58.99 -20.41
CA MET A 1 31.15 -57.78 -21.09
C MET A 1 29.94 -56.88 -21.34
N SER A 2 29.61 -55.96 -20.41
CA SER A 2 28.85 -54.72 -20.70
C SER A 2 28.68 -53.87 -19.42
N LEU A 3 29.37 -52.72 -19.45
CA LEU A 3 29.08 -51.38 -18.92
C LEU A 3 28.49 -51.16 -17.51
N LYS A 4 29.35 -50.54 -16.67
CA LYS A 4 29.02 -49.64 -15.55
C LYS A 4 28.37 -48.36 -16.08
N ASN A 5 27.48 -47.71 -15.30
CA ASN A 5 27.74 -46.37 -14.74
C ASN A 5 26.61 -45.82 -13.83
N TYR A 6 27.02 -45.59 -12.57
CA TYR A 6 26.74 -44.52 -11.61
C TYR A 6 25.32 -43.91 -11.45
N PHE A 7 24.66 -44.33 -10.38
CA PHE A 7 23.84 -43.47 -9.53
C PHE A 7 24.74 -42.68 -8.57
N ALA A 8 24.64 -41.35 -8.57
CA ALA A 8 24.79 -40.49 -7.39
C ALA A 8 24.54 -39.03 -7.79
N THR A 9 23.45 -38.42 -7.34
CA THR A 9 23.36 -36.97 -7.25
C THR A 9 22.98 -36.62 -5.83
N THR A 10 24.02 -36.35 -5.03
CA THR A 10 23.92 -35.78 -3.70
C THR A 10 23.33 -34.37 -3.83
N ARG A 11 22.05 -34.18 -3.51
CA ARG A 11 21.53 -32.83 -3.29
C ARG A 11 21.97 -32.38 -1.91
N SER A 12 22.98 -31.51 -1.91
CA SER A 12 23.41 -30.71 -0.76
C SER A 12 22.19 -30.03 -0.14
N SER A 13 21.87 -30.37 1.10
CA SER A 13 20.91 -29.62 1.91
C SER A 13 21.58 -28.31 2.32
N ALA A 14 21.35 -27.26 1.53
CA ALA A 14 21.65 -25.91 1.95
C ALA A 14 20.63 -25.55 3.05
N ARG A 15 21.06 -25.69 4.31
CA ARG A 15 20.39 -25.14 5.48
C ARG A 15 20.39 -23.62 5.32
N LEU A 16 19.30 -23.06 4.80
CA LEU A 16 19.05 -21.62 4.85
C LEU A 16 18.94 -21.24 6.32
N THR A 17 19.97 -20.57 6.82
CA THR A 17 19.91 -19.85 8.10
C THR A 17 18.82 -18.80 7.95
N SER A 18 17.70 -18.99 8.66
CA SER A 18 16.63 -18.01 8.75
C SER A 18 17.19 -16.75 9.41
N GLY A 19 17.66 -15.81 8.62
CA GLY A 19 17.68 -14.41 9.04
C GLY A 19 16.24 -14.06 9.36
N SER A 20 15.96 -13.71 10.61
CA SER A 20 14.65 -13.24 11.04
C SER A 20 14.37 -11.92 10.32
N PHE A 21 13.58 -11.96 9.25
CA PHE A 21 12.98 -10.77 8.66
C PHE A 21 12.02 -10.18 9.70
N GLU A 22 12.27 -8.95 10.15
CA GLU A 22 11.31 -8.24 11.00
C GLU A 22 10.23 -7.61 10.09
N LEU A 23 9.04 -8.19 10.17
CA LEU A 23 7.85 -7.93 9.36
C LEU A 23 7.40 -6.46 9.43
N ARG A 24 7.74 -5.60 8.47
CA ARG A 24 7.41 -4.16 8.57
C ARG A 24 6.98 -3.58 7.22
N GLU A 25 5.76 -3.87 6.80
CA GLU A 25 5.22 -3.38 5.54
C GLU A 25 4.68 -1.97 5.64
N GLY A 26 4.89 -1.14 4.60
CA GLY A 26 4.37 0.23 4.61
C GLY A 26 4.19 0.87 3.23
N VAL A 27 3.17 1.72 3.14
CA VAL A 27 2.85 2.52 1.96
C VAL A 27 3.29 3.98 2.19
N ARG A 28 3.79 4.62 1.14
CA ARG A 28 4.36 5.98 1.20
C ARG A 28 3.45 7.03 0.60
N ARG A 29 2.90 6.72 -0.57
CA ARG A 29 2.00 7.61 -1.29
C ARG A 29 1.08 6.85 -2.22
N ILE A 30 -0.07 7.47 -2.48
CA ILE A 30 -1.01 7.11 -3.54
C ILE A 30 -1.24 8.37 -4.39
N ARG A 31 -1.15 8.23 -5.71
CA ARG A 31 -1.72 9.20 -6.67
C ARG A 31 -2.86 8.51 -7.38
N MET A 32 -3.98 9.20 -7.52
CA MET A 32 -5.16 8.68 -8.20
C MET A 32 -5.63 9.70 -9.23
N ILE A 33 -5.77 9.24 -10.47
CA ILE A 33 -6.24 10.05 -11.59
C ILE A 33 -7.49 9.37 -12.16
N PRO A 34 -8.64 10.03 -12.13
CA PRO A 34 -9.87 9.54 -12.75
C PRO A 34 -9.69 9.52 -14.27
N ARG A 35 -10.12 8.43 -14.92
CA ARG A 35 -10.19 8.39 -16.38
C ARG A 35 -11.55 8.83 -16.88
N LEU A 36 -11.57 9.77 -17.83
CA LEU A 36 -12.77 10.04 -18.61
C LEU A 36 -13.00 8.90 -19.60
N GLY A 37 -13.75 7.89 -19.18
CA GLY A 37 -14.33 6.88 -20.07
C GLY A 37 -15.77 7.27 -20.44
N PHE A 38 -16.10 7.27 -21.73
CA PHE A 38 -17.46 7.51 -22.23
C PHE A 38 -18.42 6.47 -21.65
N ILE A 39 -19.42 6.93 -20.89
CA ILE A 39 -20.53 6.09 -20.43
C ILE A 39 -21.51 5.92 -21.60
N VAL A 40 -21.79 4.67 -22.01
CA VAL A 40 -23.01 4.38 -22.80
C VAL A 40 -24.19 4.58 -21.85
N ALA A 41 -24.87 5.70 -22.02
CA ALA A 41 -26.00 6.10 -21.19
C ALA A 41 -27.22 5.18 -21.41
N ALA A 42 -27.80 4.67 -20.33
CA ALA A 42 -29.22 4.38 -20.23
C ALA A 42 -29.77 5.08 -18.96
N PHE A 43 -30.72 5.99 -19.20
CA PHE A 43 -31.43 6.95 -18.34
C PHE A 43 -31.91 6.38 -16.97
N ALA A 44 -32.11 7.10 -15.84
CA ALA A 44 -32.34 8.53 -15.55
C ALA A 44 -32.08 8.90 -14.06
N SER A 45 -31.67 10.15 -13.81
CA SER A 45 -32.17 11.11 -12.80
C SER A 45 -31.09 11.93 -12.06
N LEU A 46 -31.37 13.23 -12.00
CA LEU A 46 -30.58 14.36 -11.53
C LEU A 46 -30.27 14.32 -10.02
N VAL A 47 -28.98 14.35 -9.64
CA VAL A 47 -28.36 15.34 -8.73
C VAL A 47 -26.88 15.00 -8.52
N GLY A 48 -26.03 16.03 -8.56
CA GLY A 48 -24.61 15.94 -8.18
C GLY A 48 -23.68 16.11 -9.38
N SER A 49 -23.28 17.35 -9.62
CA SER A 49 -22.22 17.71 -10.55
C SER A 49 -21.06 16.71 -10.48
N ALA A 50 -20.72 16.10 -11.62
CA ALA A 50 -19.39 15.56 -11.81
C ALA A 50 -18.43 16.76 -11.80
N THR A 51 -18.05 17.23 -10.61
CA THR A 51 -16.88 18.09 -10.43
C THR A 51 -15.72 17.32 -11.05
N GLY A 52 -15.21 17.85 -12.16
CA GLY A 52 -14.10 17.28 -12.91
C GLY A 52 -13.07 16.73 -11.95
N ALA A 53 -12.86 15.43 -12.03
CA ALA A 53 -12.25 14.71 -10.93
C ALA A 53 -10.74 15.09 -10.90
N LEU A 54 -10.37 15.80 -9.83
CA LEU A 54 -9.03 16.33 -9.60
C LEU A 54 -8.07 15.18 -9.30
N ASP A 55 -6.86 15.23 -9.87
CA ASP A 55 -5.75 14.38 -9.45
C ASP A 55 -5.60 14.48 -7.93
N THR A 56 -5.75 13.34 -7.24
CA THR A 56 -5.61 13.27 -5.79
C THR A 56 -4.28 12.66 -5.42
N TYR A 57 -3.57 13.31 -4.51
CA TYR A 57 -2.25 12.90 -4.04
C TYR A 57 -2.28 12.73 -2.52
N ILE A 58 -2.06 11.52 -2.03
CA ILE A 58 -2.00 11.21 -0.59
C ILE A 58 -0.55 10.97 -0.19
N ASN A 59 -0.08 11.63 0.87
CA ASN A 59 1.22 11.36 1.49
C ASN A 59 1.01 10.77 2.88
N PHE A 60 1.55 9.55 3.09
CA PHE A 60 1.50 8.86 4.36
C PHE A 60 2.67 9.30 5.24
N GLN A 61 2.37 9.92 6.38
CA GLN A 61 3.38 10.58 7.19
C GLN A 61 2.99 10.74 8.67
N PRO A 62 3.95 11.00 9.58
CA PRO A 62 3.61 11.45 10.92
C PRO A 62 2.82 12.77 10.88
N GLY A 63 1.88 12.93 11.82
CA GLY A 63 1.01 14.12 11.88
C GLY A 63 1.77 15.45 12.00
N THR A 64 3.00 15.41 12.55
CA THR A 64 3.90 16.55 12.77
C THR A 64 4.87 16.82 11.61
N ALA A 65 4.97 15.92 10.63
CA ALA A 65 5.84 16.11 9.48
C ALA A 65 5.28 17.19 8.54
N THR A 66 6.16 17.94 7.88
CA THR A 66 5.76 18.88 6.81
C THR A 66 5.08 18.13 5.68
N VAL A 67 3.94 18.66 5.20
CA VAL A 67 3.21 18.06 4.09
C VAL A 67 3.86 18.47 2.77
N PRO A 68 4.20 17.52 1.88
CA PRO A 68 4.68 17.86 0.54
C PRO A 68 3.65 18.70 -0.22
N ALA A 69 4.12 19.69 -0.99
CA ALA A 69 3.24 20.58 -1.75
C ALA A 69 2.35 19.78 -2.72
N GLY A 70 1.05 20.08 -2.73
CA GLY A 70 0.06 19.40 -3.56
C GLY A 70 -0.44 18.05 -3.03
N TYR A 71 0.06 17.58 -1.88
CA TYR A 71 -0.40 16.35 -1.25
C TYR A 71 -1.37 16.63 -0.09
N ILE A 72 -2.34 15.75 0.05
CA ILE A 72 -3.17 15.58 1.24
C ILE A 72 -2.38 14.73 2.23
N LYS A 73 -2.31 15.20 3.48
CA LYS A 73 -1.69 14.45 4.58
C LYS A 73 -2.61 13.32 5.05
N ASP A 74 -2.09 12.10 5.08
CA ASP A 74 -2.64 11.03 5.90
C ASP A 74 -1.70 10.76 7.08
N ALA A 75 -2.24 10.90 8.29
CA ALA A 75 -1.50 10.78 9.55
C ALA A 75 -1.72 9.43 10.27
N GLY A 76 -2.31 8.44 9.60
CA GLY A 76 -2.60 7.12 10.18
C GLY A 76 -3.92 7.04 10.91
N LEU A 77 -4.81 8.02 10.76
CA LEU A 77 -6.07 8.05 11.49
C LEU A 77 -7.09 7.10 10.83
N GLY A 78 -7.92 6.44 11.64
CA GLY A 78 -8.93 5.52 11.13
C GLY A 78 -9.90 6.18 10.15
N PHE A 79 -10.49 5.40 9.24
CA PHE A 79 -11.43 5.91 8.23
C PHE A 79 -12.54 6.76 8.87
N SER A 80 -12.84 7.91 8.25
CA SER A 80 -13.94 8.79 8.65
C SER A 80 -14.63 9.35 7.41
N ALA A 81 -15.97 9.28 7.40
CA ALA A 81 -16.79 9.84 6.34
C ALA A 81 -16.56 11.36 6.15
N THR A 82 -16.21 12.10 7.20
CA THR A 82 -15.92 13.54 7.12
C THR A 82 -14.64 13.84 6.34
N ARG A 83 -13.60 13.00 6.49
CA ARG A 83 -12.38 13.11 5.67
C ARG A 83 -12.54 12.48 4.30
N GLY A 84 -13.44 11.51 4.19
CA GLY A 84 -13.59 10.65 3.03
C GLY A 84 -12.52 9.56 2.93
N PHE A 85 -11.47 9.56 3.76
CA PHE A 85 -10.42 8.54 3.74
C PHE A 85 -9.91 8.17 5.14
N GLY A 86 -9.17 7.07 5.20
CA GLY A 86 -8.36 6.67 6.34
C GLY A 86 -8.22 5.16 6.45
N TRP A 87 -7.71 4.73 7.60
CA TRP A 87 -7.29 3.36 7.83
C TRP A 87 -8.39 2.49 8.43
N VAL A 88 -8.43 1.22 8.04
CA VAL A 88 -9.38 0.21 8.52
C VAL A 88 -8.65 -1.07 8.87
N ARG A 89 -9.28 -1.95 9.65
CA ARG A 89 -8.74 -3.30 9.91
C ARG A 89 -8.84 -4.12 8.61
N GLU A 90 -7.73 -4.70 8.18
CA GLU A 90 -7.69 -5.49 6.93
C GLU A 90 -8.66 -6.70 6.99
N ASP A 91 -8.79 -7.33 8.15
CA ASP A 91 -9.71 -8.45 8.37
C ASP A 91 -11.20 -8.07 8.35
N SER A 92 -11.52 -6.79 8.18
CA SER A 92 -12.89 -6.27 8.13
C SER A 92 -13.31 -5.82 6.73
N LEU A 93 -12.45 -5.96 5.72
CA LEU A 93 -12.74 -5.57 4.33
C LEU A 93 -13.92 -6.35 3.71
N ALA A 94 -14.20 -7.56 4.20
CA ALA A 94 -15.36 -8.34 3.76
C ALA A 94 -16.70 -7.88 4.37
N ASN A 95 -16.67 -6.96 5.34
CA ASN A 95 -17.88 -6.44 5.97
C ASN A 95 -18.49 -5.32 5.11
N ALA A 96 -19.81 -5.13 5.21
CA ALA A 96 -20.50 -4.01 4.57
C ALA A 96 -19.95 -2.63 4.99
N THR A 97 -19.28 -2.55 6.14
CA THR A 97 -18.52 -1.38 6.57
C THR A 97 -17.28 -1.87 7.29
N ALA A 98 -16.11 -1.59 6.71
CA ALA A 98 -14.83 -1.89 7.33
C ALA A 98 -14.69 -1.13 8.66
N THR A 99 -14.05 -1.77 9.64
CA THR A 99 -13.85 -1.23 10.98
C THR A 99 -12.69 -0.23 10.96
N PRO A 100 -12.91 1.06 11.29
CA PRO A 100 -11.82 2.04 11.36
C PRO A 100 -10.71 1.62 12.33
N LEU A 101 -9.45 1.87 11.96
CA LEU A 101 -8.27 1.55 12.75
C LEU A 101 -7.32 2.73 12.80
N ASP A 102 -6.97 3.23 13.98
CA ASP A 102 -5.92 4.25 14.12
C ASP A 102 -4.54 3.58 14.14
N VAL A 103 -3.76 3.80 13.09
CA VAL A 103 -2.37 3.37 12.92
C VAL A 103 -1.39 4.55 12.96
N SER A 104 -1.74 5.67 13.59
CA SER A 104 -0.85 6.85 13.68
C SER A 104 0.51 6.52 14.31
N LYS A 105 0.55 5.55 15.24
CA LYS A 105 1.79 5.01 15.84
C LYS A 105 2.68 4.25 14.85
N ASN A 106 2.16 3.88 13.69
CA ASN A 106 2.89 3.17 12.64
C ASN A 106 3.58 4.13 11.66
N ALA A 107 3.31 5.44 11.74
CA ALA A 107 3.95 6.42 10.89
C ALA A 107 5.45 6.55 11.19
N ARG A 108 6.25 6.72 10.13
CA ARG A 108 7.69 6.94 10.22
C ARG A 108 8.08 8.14 9.37
N ASN A 109 9.05 8.90 9.87
CA ASN A 109 9.82 9.85 9.08
C ASN A 109 11.30 9.49 9.28
N ARG A 110 11.99 9.13 8.21
CA ARG A 110 13.41 8.77 8.26
C ARG A 110 14.32 10.00 8.34
N ALA A 111 13.79 11.19 8.02
CA ALA A 111 14.48 12.48 8.09
C ALA A 111 15.88 12.48 7.42
N ARG A 112 16.01 11.75 6.30
CA ARG A 112 17.26 11.64 5.54
C ARG A 112 17.45 12.86 4.66
N ALA A 113 18.59 13.53 4.85
CA ALA A 113 19.01 14.64 4.00
C ALA A 113 19.22 14.18 2.54
N GLY A 114 18.86 15.04 1.59
CA GLY A 114 19.03 14.77 0.15
C GLY A 114 18.04 13.76 -0.45
N ILE A 115 17.14 13.19 0.36
CA ILE A 115 16.05 12.33 -0.12
C ILE A 115 14.78 13.17 -0.29
N ASP A 116 14.03 12.93 -1.36
CA ASP A 116 12.72 13.56 -1.60
C ASP A 116 11.83 13.42 -0.34
N PRO A 117 11.24 14.51 0.19
CA PRO A 117 10.34 14.44 1.35
C PRO A 117 9.21 13.40 1.21
N ARG A 118 8.73 13.14 -0.01
CA ARG A 118 7.70 12.13 -0.32
C ARG A 118 8.18 10.69 -0.18
N LEU A 119 9.50 10.47 -0.14
CA LEU A 119 10.15 9.18 0.08
C LEU A 119 10.78 9.08 1.48
N ASN A 120 10.67 10.14 2.30
CA ASN A 120 11.16 10.14 3.68
C ASN A 120 10.12 9.58 4.66
N THR A 121 8.84 9.63 4.30
CA THR A 121 7.73 9.22 5.17
C THR A 121 6.99 8.01 4.65
N LEU A 122 6.47 7.21 5.59
CA LEU A 122 5.59 6.07 5.32
C LEU A 122 4.70 5.81 6.53
N ILE A 123 3.69 4.96 6.35
CA ILE A 123 2.96 4.34 7.46
C ILE A 123 3.00 2.83 7.26
N HIS A 124 3.35 2.11 8.33
CA HIS A 124 3.34 0.65 8.27
C HIS A 124 1.90 0.08 8.28
N MET A 125 1.57 -0.74 7.28
CA MET A 125 0.31 -1.47 7.14
C MET A 125 0.31 -2.75 7.98
N GLN A 126 1.49 -3.35 8.18
CA GLN A 126 1.70 -4.54 8.98
C GLN A 126 2.95 -4.34 9.84
N LEU A 127 2.86 -4.73 11.10
CA LEU A 127 3.98 -4.76 12.04
C LEU A 127 3.98 -6.11 12.76
N PRO A 128 5.15 -6.60 13.19
CA PRO A 128 5.21 -7.80 14.00
C PRO A 128 4.61 -7.50 15.38
N SER A 129 4.07 -8.52 16.04
CA SER A 129 3.49 -8.38 17.39
C SER A 129 4.50 -7.90 18.46
N THR A 130 5.80 -7.96 18.17
CA THR A 130 6.88 -7.46 19.02
C THR A 130 7.13 -5.95 18.88
N SER A 131 6.49 -5.29 17.91
CA SER A 131 6.65 -3.85 17.69
C SER A 131 5.82 -3.01 18.66
N THR A 132 6.25 -1.78 18.90
CA THR A 132 5.58 -0.80 19.77
C THR A 132 4.41 -0.08 19.10
N GLY A 133 4.16 -0.38 17.82
CA GLY A 133 3.04 0.16 17.03
C GLY A 133 1.77 -0.69 17.10
N VAL A 134 0.88 -0.46 16.15
CA VAL A 134 -0.32 -1.27 15.92
C VAL A 134 0.04 -2.43 15.01
N TYR A 135 -0.05 -3.64 15.55
CA TYR A 135 0.27 -4.89 14.86
C TYR A 135 -0.98 -5.58 14.26
N THR A 136 -2.17 -5.02 14.47
CA THR A 136 -3.36 -5.41 13.69
C THR A 136 -3.14 -5.01 12.24
N PRO A 137 -3.18 -5.95 11.26
CA PRO A 137 -3.05 -5.62 9.85
C PRO A 137 -4.08 -4.57 9.42
N ALA A 138 -3.60 -3.58 8.67
CA ALA A 138 -4.38 -2.41 8.29
C ALA A 138 -4.49 -2.31 6.77
N ALA A 139 -5.67 -1.92 6.31
CA ALA A 139 -5.92 -1.46 4.96
C ALA A 139 -6.28 0.03 4.99
N TRP A 140 -6.32 0.66 3.82
CA TRP A 140 -6.65 2.08 3.66
C TRP A 140 -7.75 2.25 2.63
N GLU A 141 -8.74 3.09 2.94
CA GLU A 141 -9.87 3.36 2.05
C GLU A 141 -9.99 4.85 1.72
N TYR A 142 -10.49 5.16 0.52
CA TYR A 142 -10.87 6.49 0.08
C TYR A 142 -12.20 6.48 -0.67
N THR A 143 -13.18 7.22 -0.16
CA THR A 143 -14.47 7.44 -0.81
C THR A 143 -14.29 8.23 -2.09
N VAL A 144 -14.62 7.58 -3.20
CA VAL A 144 -14.56 8.11 -4.56
C VAL A 144 -15.74 7.56 -5.36
N PRO A 145 -16.24 8.27 -6.38
CA PRO A 145 -17.28 7.70 -7.25
C PRO A 145 -16.82 6.40 -7.93
N ASN A 146 -17.76 5.50 -8.21
CA ASN A 146 -17.50 4.34 -9.04
C ASN A 146 -16.94 4.76 -10.41
N GLY A 147 -15.95 4.02 -10.90
CA GLY A 147 -15.30 4.34 -12.16
C GLY A 147 -13.90 3.77 -12.28
N ILE A 148 -13.23 4.09 -13.39
CA ILE A 148 -11.87 3.63 -13.68
C ILE A 148 -10.88 4.72 -13.29
N TYR A 149 -9.84 4.32 -12.57
CA TYR A 149 -8.80 5.21 -12.09
C TYR A 149 -7.41 4.70 -12.48
N THR A 150 -6.55 5.60 -12.91
CA THR A 150 -5.10 5.35 -12.93
C THR A 150 -4.53 5.64 -11.55
N VAL A 151 -4.05 4.60 -10.89
CA VAL A 151 -3.52 4.67 -9.53
C VAL A 151 -2.04 4.37 -9.54
N THR A 152 -1.27 5.22 -8.87
CA THR A 152 0.16 5.04 -8.62
C THR A 152 0.40 4.86 -7.13
N VAL A 153 0.98 3.73 -6.74
CA VAL A 153 1.39 3.43 -5.36
C VAL A 153 2.91 3.42 -5.23
N SER A 154 3.43 3.76 -4.06
CA SER A 154 4.86 3.63 -3.75
C SER A 154 5.11 3.03 -2.37
N VAL A 155 6.08 2.13 -2.32
CA VAL A 155 6.54 1.38 -1.13
C VAL A 155 8.07 1.40 -1.04
N GLY A 156 8.63 0.73 -0.04
CA GLY A 156 10.07 0.67 0.23
C GLY A 156 10.42 1.34 1.55
N ASP A 157 11.63 1.09 2.05
CA ASP A 157 12.18 1.81 3.18
C ASP A 157 13.69 1.96 3.11
N ALA A 158 14.21 2.88 3.93
CA ALA A 158 15.63 2.97 4.21
C ALA A 158 16.12 1.67 4.91
N PRO A 159 17.44 1.43 5.00
CA PRO A 159 17.98 0.29 5.74
C PRO A 159 17.33 0.13 7.13
N PRO A 160 17.12 -1.11 7.60
CA PRO A 160 17.83 -2.33 7.20
C PRO A 160 17.27 -3.18 6.03
N TYR A 161 16.28 -2.72 5.26
CA TYR A 161 15.68 -3.46 4.11
C TYR A 161 15.22 -4.90 4.45
N ASP A 162 14.70 -5.08 5.65
CA ASP A 162 14.29 -6.36 6.23
C ASP A 162 12.81 -6.69 6.01
N SER A 163 12.12 -5.94 5.15
CA SER A 163 10.69 -6.05 4.86
C SER A 163 10.43 -6.42 3.39
N LEU A 164 9.28 -7.05 3.13
CA LEU A 164 8.84 -7.48 1.80
C LEU A 164 7.50 -6.84 1.44
N HIS A 165 7.60 -5.70 0.76
CA HIS A 165 6.49 -4.82 0.42
C HIS A 165 5.52 -5.44 -0.58
N THR A 166 4.33 -5.76 -0.09
CA THR A 166 3.17 -6.13 -0.89
C THR A 166 2.12 -5.04 -0.84
N THR A 167 1.48 -4.74 -1.98
CA THR A 167 0.37 -3.81 -2.05
C THR A 167 -0.58 -4.22 -3.15
N SER A 168 -1.86 -4.32 -2.80
CA SER A 168 -2.97 -4.48 -3.72
C SER A 168 -3.85 -3.23 -3.73
N VAL A 169 -4.49 -2.96 -4.85
CA VAL A 169 -5.47 -1.88 -5.00
C VAL A 169 -6.69 -2.45 -5.70
N GLU A 170 -7.89 -2.28 -5.13
CA GLU A 170 -9.13 -2.91 -5.63
C GLU A 170 -8.98 -4.43 -5.83
N GLY A 171 -8.24 -5.11 -4.94
CA GLY A 171 -7.95 -6.54 -5.04
C GLY A 171 -6.95 -6.93 -6.15
N GLN A 172 -6.47 -5.98 -6.97
CA GLN A 172 -5.41 -6.21 -7.93
C GLN A 172 -4.04 -6.08 -7.27
N LEU A 173 -3.23 -7.13 -7.31
CA LEU A 173 -1.85 -7.12 -6.81
C LEU A 173 -0.97 -6.22 -7.70
N LEU A 174 -0.48 -5.11 -7.15
CA LEU A 174 0.36 -4.14 -7.88
C LEU A 174 1.85 -4.29 -7.54
N ILE A 175 2.15 -4.57 -6.28
CA ILE A 175 3.51 -4.82 -5.81
C ILE A 175 3.51 -6.13 -5.05
N ASP A 176 4.38 -7.06 -5.46
CA ASP A 176 4.52 -8.38 -4.87
C ASP A 176 5.89 -8.51 -4.21
N ARG A 177 5.91 -8.51 -2.86
CA ARG A 177 7.08 -8.81 -2.02
C ARG A 177 8.35 -8.04 -2.40
N PHE A 178 8.23 -6.74 -2.68
CA PHE A 178 9.38 -5.91 -3.01
C PHE A 178 10.29 -5.73 -1.79
N GLN A 179 11.52 -6.25 -1.89
CA GLN A 179 12.58 -5.98 -0.94
C GLN A 179 13.44 -4.80 -1.41
N GLY A 180 13.64 -3.80 -0.54
CA GLY A 180 14.56 -2.72 -0.80
C GLY A 180 16.03 -3.19 -0.89
N THR A 181 16.85 -2.43 -1.58
CA THR A 181 18.32 -2.58 -1.56
C THR A 181 18.98 -1.21 -1.52
N ALA A 182 20.29 -1.18 -1.25
CA ALA A 182 21.07 0.06 -1.28
C ALA A 182 20.99 0.82 -2.62
N THR A 183 20.76 0.12 -3.73
CA THR A 183 20.64 0.71 -5.06
C THR A 183 19.20 0.92 -5.51
N LYS A 184 18.22 0.37 -4.78
CA LYS A 184 16.80 0.48 -5.08
C LYS A 184 15.99 0.39 -3.79
N GLU A 185 15.95 1.48 -3.04
CA GLU A 185 15.25 1.53 -1.75
C GLU A 185 13.72 1.58 -1.93
N PHE A 186 13.26 2.12 -3.05
CA PHE A 186 11.85 2.41 -3.30
C PHE A 186 11.38 1.82 -4.62
N LEU A 187 10.10 1.45 -4.64
CA LEU A 187 9.39 1.05 -5.85
C LEU A 187 8.12 1.89 -5.99
N GLN A 188 7.79 2.22 -7.23
CA GLN A 188 6.54 2.84 -7.59
C GLN A 188 5.93 2.08 -8.77
N VAL A 189 4.65 1.74 -8.66
CA VAL A 189 3.89 1.05 -9.70
C VAL A 189 2.65 1.86 -10.03
N THR A 190 2.27 1.90 -11.31
CA THR A 190 1.03 2.52 -11.79
C THR A 190 0.19 1.47 -12.49
N ALA A 191 -1.10 1.41 -12.18
CA ALA A 191 -2.06 0.54 -12.81
C ALA A 191 -3.41 1.24 -13.00
N GLU A 192 -4.24 0.68 -13.86
CA GLU A 192 -5.66 1.02 -13.88
C GLU A 192 -6.43 0.07 -12.97
N VAL A 193 -7.37 0.62 -12.21
CA VAL A 193 -8.26 -0.13 -11.33
C VAL A 193 -9.70 0.36 -11.50
N THR A 194 -10.67 -0.51 -11.21
CA THR A 194 -12.10 -0.19 -11.26
C THR A 194 -12.65 -0.16 -9.85
N VAL A 195 -13.27 0.95 -9.47
CA VAL A 195 -14.00 1.10 -8.20
C VAL A 195 -15.48 0.83 -8.44
N GLU A 196 -16.07 -0.08 -7.67
CA GLU A 196 -17.45 -0.55 -7.85
C GLU A 196 -18.37 -0.31 -6.63
N ASP A 197 -17.80 0.00 -5.47
CA ASP A 197 -18.52 0.12 -4.18
C ASP A 197 -18.47 1.54 -3.56
N GLY A 198 -17.94 2.51 -4.30
CA GLY A 198 -17.77 3.89 -3.87
C GLY A 198 -16.53 4.14 -3.02
N LYS A 199 -15.62 3.17 -2.91
CA LYS A 199 -14.38 3.28 -2.15
C LYS A 199 -13.21 2.65 -2.90
N LEU A 200 -12.13 3.40 -3.09
CA LEU A 200 -10.85 2.80 -3.42
C LEU A 200 -10.21 2.25 -2.15
N THR A 201 -9.81 0.98 -2.21
CA THR A 201 -9.19 0.20 -1.15
C THR A 201 -7.77 -0.16 -1.53
N VAL A 202 -6.85 0.06 -0.58
CA VAL A 202 -5.45 -0.37 -0.65
C VAL A 202 -5.15 -1.27 0.53
N ASP A 203 -4.65 -2.47 0.27
CA ASP A 203 -4.34 -3.47 1.29
C ASP A 203 -2.94 -4.06 1.10
N ALA A 204 -2.49 -4.83 2.09
CA ALA A 204 -1.21 -5.54 2.07
C ALA A 204 -1.41 -7.06 2.24
N ILE A 205 -2.56 -7.60 1.82
CA ILE A 205 -2.87 -9.02 1.95
C ILE A 205 -1.82 -9.84 1.17
N GLY A 206 -1.25 -10.85 1.81
CA GLY A 206 -0.18 -11.68 1.26
C GLY A 206 1.23 -11.09 1.38
N GLY A 207 1.37 -9.87 1.91
CA GLY A 207 2.63 -9.34 2.42
C GLY A 207 3.10 -10.04 3.69
N THR A 208 4.41 -10.01 3.94
CA THR A 208 5.03 -10.54 5.18
C THR A 208 6.26 -9.73 5.56
#